data_AF-A0AAV5A0B1-F1
#
_entry.id   AF-A0AAV5A0B1-F1
#
_cell.length_a   1.000
_cell.length_b   1.000
_cell.length_c   1.000
_cell.angle_alpha   90.00
_cell.angle_beta   90.00
_cell.angle_gamma   90.00
#
_symmetry.space_group_name_H-M   'P 1'
#
loop_
_entity.id
_entity.type
_entity.pdbx_description
1 polymer ?
#
loop_
_entity_poly.entity_id
_entity_poly.type
_entity_poly.pdbx_seq_one_letter_code
_entity_poly.pdbx_strand_id
1 'polypeptide(L)'
;MNSTQVSVAQEVAEVAEALESTFQIFYVLTANAVLLIYELFLNFDNEVAYVWRKKFSMSSLLYCCARYGALAVFIWTVTINYLEVYAGLDPAFSAFGATAIFPTFVNVVSYCGIQGLLATRLYAISGGNKGLVSVMLVVLFSDFALTIAAIALDTNPTGQGFLLQKITHLLVVFDTIVFFGTLYKTVGIWKLERELNTSRGISVVFLSSVILCRITLQLRQKYERQIDSVSVPNLTLSFRAFKDTANYVHQALVAEAGHTDISSFQTESISTINYNRNEWENEEEVIGV
;
A
#
# COMPACT_ATOMS: atom_id res chain seq x y z
N MET A 1 19.77 30.67 19.92
CA MET A 1 19.37 29.86 18.76
C MET A 1 18.36 30.68 17.97
N ASN A 2 18.72 31.10 16.76
CA ASN A 2 17.82 31.88 15.88
C ASN A 2 16.58 31.06 15.53
N SER A 3 15.42 31.71 15.49
CA SER A 3 14.12 31.09 15.13
C SER A 3 14.18 30.30 13.81
N THR A 4 15.03 30.73 12.88
CA THR A 4 15.29 30.06 11.59
C THR A 4 15.94 28.67 11.73
N GLN A 5 16.79 28.45 12.73
CA GLN A 5 17.39 27.12 12.93
C GLN A 5 16.40 26.11 13.50
N VAL A 6 15.46 26.58 14.32
CA VAL A 6 14.40 25.73 14.88
C VAL A 6 13.43 25.28 13.79
N SER A 7 13.10 26.15 12.82
CA SER A 7 12.20 25.79 11.72
C SER A 7 12.80 24.76 10.76
N VAL A 8 14.10 24.86 10.43
CA VAL A 8 14.76 23.89 9.54
C VAL A 8 14.85 22.51 10.18
N ALA A 9 15.19 22.44 11.47
CA ALA A 9 15.26 21.16 12.17
C ALA A 9 13.90 20.45 12.24
N GLN A 10 12.81 21.21 12.40
CA GLN A 10 11.45 20.68 12.39
C GLN A 10 11.05 20.14 11.01
N GLU A 11 11.36 20.89 9.95
CA GLU A 11 11.07 20.48 8.57
C GLU A 11 11.81 19.19 8.18
N VAL A 12 13.10 19.06 8.55
CA VAL A 12 13.89 17.85 8.30
C VAL A 12 13.32 16.64 9.04
N ALA A 13 12.85 16.83 10.28
CA ALA A 13 12.24 15.74 11.05
C ALA A 13 10.92 15.26 10.42
N GLU A 14 10.06 16.18 9.97
CA GLU A 14 8.81 15.85 9.28
C GLU A 14 9.06 15.07 7.98
N VAL A 15 10.05 15.50 7.19
CA VAL A 15 10.43 14.80 5.95
C VAL A 15 10.98 13.39 6.24
N ALA A 16 11.80 13.23 7.28
CA ALA A 16 12.36 11.94 7.66
C ALA A 16 11.26 10.94 8.08
N GLU A 17 10.28 11.39 8.87
CA GLU A 17 9.14 10.57 9.30
C GLU A 17 8.26 10.16 8.10
N ALA A 18 7.95 11.10 7.20
CA ALA A 18 7.19 10.81 5.99
C ALA A 18 7.92 9.78 5.09
N LEU A 19 9.24 9.88 5.00
CA LEU A 19 10.07 8.97 4.23
C LEU A 19 10.07 7.55 4.84
N GLU A 20 10.21 7.44 6.16
CA GLU A 20 10.17 6.16 6.86
C GLU A 20 8.82 5.46 6.66
N SER A 21 7.72 6.17 6.86
CA SER A 21 6.36 5.66 6.63
C SER A 21 6.17 5.17 5.19
N THR A 22 6.68 5.93 4.22
CA THR A 22 6.65 5.55 2.80
C THR A 22 7.42 4.25 2.54
N PHE A 23 8.63 4.11 3.08
CA PHE A 23 9.41 2.88 2.94
C PHE A 23 8.72 1.67 3.55
N GLN A 24 8.14 1.81 4.75
CA GLN A 24 7.41 0.72 5.39
C GLN A 24 6.25 0.23 4.52
N ILE A 25 5.48 1.14 3.92
CA ILE A 25 4.39 0.80 3.00
C ILE A 25 4.94 0.03 1.78
N PHE A 26 6.03 0.50 1.17
CA PHE A 26 6.64 -0.18 0.03
C PHE A 26 7.13 -1.59 0.36
N TYR A 27 7.78 -1.79 1.53
CA TYR A 27 8.23 -3.11 1.95
C TYR A 27 7.05 -4.07 2.16
N VAL A 28 5.97 -3.61 2.81
CA VAL A 28 4.77 -4.43 3.02
C VAL A 28 4.10 -4.78 1.69
N LEU A 29 3.97 -3.84 0.76
CA LEU A 29 3.39 -4.10 -0.56
C LEU A 29 4.25 -5.08 -1.36
N THR A 30 5.56 -4.90 -1.33
CA THR A 30 6.52 -5.79 -2.02
C THR A 30 6.49 -7.19 -1.44
N ALA A 31 6.50 -7.34 -0.12
CA ALA A 31 6.42 -8.64 0.54
C ALA A 31 5.11 -9.36 0.18
N ASN A 32 3.97 -8.65 0.19
CA ASN A 32 2.69 -9.21 -0.23
C ASN A 32 2.68 -9.65 -1.69
N ALA A 33 3.29 -8.88 -2.59
CA ALA A 33 3.39 -9.22 -4.00
C ALA A 33 4.28 -10.45 -4.23
N VAL A 34 5.42 -10.54 -3.55
CA VAL A 34 6.31 -11.71 -3.62
C VAL A 34 5.58 -12.97 -3.15
N LEU A 35 4.84 -12.90 -2.04
CA LEU A 35 4.02 -14.01 -1.56
C LEU A 35 2.94 -14.42 -2.58
N LEU A 36 2.26 -13.44 -3.18
CA LEU A 36 1.23 -13.69 -4.20
C LEU A 36 1.82 -14.37 -5.45
N ILE A 37 2.98 -13.90 -5.92
CA ILE A 37 3.71 -14.47 -7.06
C ILE A 37 4.17 -15.89 -6.73
N TYR A 38 4.72 -16.11 -5.53
CA TYR A 38 5.13 -17.44 -5.08
C TYR A 38 3.94 -18.41 -5.05
N GLU A 39 2.81 -17.99 -4.50
CA GLU A 39 1.58 -18.79 -4.48
C GLU A 39 1.04 -19.05 -5.90
N LEU A 40 1.24 -18.12 -6.83
CA LEU A 40 0.87 -18.28 -8.24
C LEU A 40 1.68 -19.42 -8.86
N PHE A 41 3.00 -19.39 -8.71
CA PHE A 41 3.87 -20.45 -9.23
C PHE A 41 3.54 -21.81 -8.61
N LEU A 42 3.35 -21.86 -7.29
CA LEU A 42 3.06 -23.12 -6.60
C LEU A 42 1.76 -23.77 -7.08
N ASN A 43 0.74 -22.97 -7.38
CA ASN A 43 -0.59 -23.46 -7.76
C ASN A 43 -0.86 -23.40 -9.26
N PHE A 44 0.13 -23.05 -10.08
CA PHE A 44 -0.08 -22.80 -11.50
C PHE A 44 -0.65 -24.02 -12.24
N ASP A 45 -0.11 -25.22 -12.00
CA ASP A 45 -0.58 -26.44 -12.65
C ASP A 45 -2.03 -26.76 -12.32
N ASN A 46 -2.40 -26.59 -11.04
CA ASN A 46 -3.78 -26.76 -10.59
C ASN A 46 -4.69 -25.71 -11.21
N GLU A 47 -4.23 -24.46 -11.29
CA GLU A 47 -4.99 -23.38 -11.91
C GLU A 47 -5.26 -23.65 -13.39
N VAL A 48 -4.25 -24.12 -14.13
CA VAL A 48 -4.39 -24.53 -15.52
C VAL A 48 -5.40 -25.66 -15.66
N ALA A 49 -5.31 -26.68 -14.81
CA ALA A 49 -6.21 -27.82 -14.84
C ALA A 49 -7.67 -27.44 -14.53
N TYR A 50 -7.92 -26.63 -13.51
CA TYR A 50 -9.26 -26.38 -12.97
C TYR A 50 -9.93 -25.11 -13.49
N VAL A 51 -9.16 -24.06 -13.80
CA VAL A 51 -9.67 -22.75 -14.22
C VAL A 51 -9.54 -22.61 -15.74
N TRP A 52 -8.34 -22.78 -16.28
CA TRP A 52 -8.06 -22.44 -17.68
C TRP A 52 -8.54 -23.48 -18.69
N ARG A 53 -8.54 -24.78 -18.35
CA ARG A 53 -9.06 -25.84 -19.22
C ARG A 53 -10.59 -25.95 -19.22
N LYS A 54 -11.27 -25.33 -18.26
CA LYS A 54 -12.73 -25.37 -18.15
C LYS A 54 -13.35 -24.27 -19.01
N LYS A 55 -14.59 -24.48 -19.47
CA LYS A 55 -15.37 -23.41 -20.12
C LYS A 55 -15.49 -22.21 -19.18
N PHE A 56 -15.30 -21.02 -19.71
CA PHE A 56 -15.31 -19.76 -18.97
C PHE A 56 -16.56 -19.67 -18.10
N SER A 57 -16.37 -19.74 -16.78
CA SER A 57 -17.44 -19.70 -15.79
C SER A 57 -17.33 -18.42 -14.95
N MET A 58 -18.43 -17.99 -14.34
CA MET A 58 -18.43 -16.82 -13.46
C MET A 58 -17.40 -16.96 -12.33
N SER A 59 -17.21 -18.17 -11.80
CA SER A 59 -16.17 -18.44 -10.80
C SER A 59 -14.75 -18.26 -11.35
N SER A 60 -14.53 -18.58 -12.63
CA SER A 60 -13.23 -18.37 -13.29
C SER A 60 -12.95 -16.88 -13.50
N LEU A 61 -13.98 -16.10 -13.86
CA LEU A 61 -13.87 -14.65 -13.97
C LEU A 61 -13.57 -14.02 -12.61
N LEU A 62 -14.34 -14.35 -11.57
CA LEU A 62 -14.11 -13.84 -10.21
C LEU A 62 -12.71 -14.19 -9.70
N TYR A 63 -12.26 -15.42 -9.98
CA TYR A 63 -10.92 -15.87 -9.67
C TYR A 63 -9.85 -15.07 -10.40
N CYS A 64 -10.03 -14.85 -11.70
CA CYS A 64 -9.11 -14.08 -12.52
C CYS A 64 -9.01 -12.64 -12.01
N CYS A 65 -10.15 -11.98 -11.76
CA CYS A 65 -10.20 -10.63 -11.20
C CYS A 65 -9.48 -10.54 -9.85
N ALA A 66 -9.78 -11.46 -8.92
CA ALA A 66 -9.19 -11.44 -7.59
C ALA A 66 -7.66 -11.59 -7.62
N ARG A 67 -7.15 -12.51 -8.45
CA ARG A 67 -5.74 -12.89 -8.46
C ARG A 67 -4.90 -11.98 -9.34
N TYR A 68 -5.29 -11.86 -10.61
CA TYR A 68 -4.52 -11.11 -11.60
C TYR A 68 -4.74 -9.61 -11.50
N GLY A 69 -5.87 -9.17 -10.96
CA GLY A 69 -6.09 -7.76 -10.70
C GLY A 69 -5.13 -7.20 -9.65
N ALA A 70 -4.88 -7.93 -8.56
CA ALA A 70 -3.88 -7.54 -7.55
C ALA A 70 -2.45 -7.49 -8.14
N LEU A 71 -2.09 -8.47 -8.98
CA LEU A 71 -0.81 -8.46 -9.71
C LEU A 71 -0.72 -7.28 -10.69
N ALA A 72 -1.79 -7.00 -11.42
CA ALA A 72 -1.83 -5.91 -12.39
C ALA A 72 -1.65 -4.55 -11.69
N VAL A 73 -2.31 -4.33 -10.55
CA VAL A 73 -2.11 -3.11 -9.73
C VAL A 73 -0.66 -3.03 -9.26
N PHE A 74 -0.08 -4.11 -8.73
CA PHE A 74 1.30 -4.10 -8.26
C PHE A 74 2.29 -3.78 -9.38
N ILE A 75 2.21 -4.48 -10.52
CA ILE A 75 3.06 -4.25 -11.68
C ILE A 75 2.91 -2.81 -12.16
N TRP A 76 1.67 -2.32 -12.22
CA TRP A 76 1.39 -0.94 -12.61
C TRP A 76 2.04 0.07 -11.67
N THR A 77 1.84 -0.07 -10.36
CA THR A 77 2.40 0.81 -9.33
C THR A 77 3.93 0.84 -9.41
N VAL A 78 4.57 -0.33 -9.51
CA VAL A 78 6.04 -0.40 -9.63
C VAL A 78 6.51 0.25 -10.93
N THR A 79 5.85 -0.03 -12.05
CA THR A 79 6.23 0.49 -13.37
C THR A 79 6.11 2.01 -13.42
N ILE A 80 4.99 2.56 -12.96
CA ILE A 80 4.78 4.01 -12.97
C ILE A 80 5.73 4.73 -12.02
N ASN A 81 5.89 4.23 -10.78
CA ASN A 81 6.85 4.83 -9.83
C ASN A 81 8.29 4.80 -10.38
N TYR A 82 8.68 3.69 -11.02
CA TYR A 82 9.99 3.58 -11.64
C TYR A 82 10.15 4.58 -12.80
N LEU A 83 9.16 4.67 -13.69
CA LEU A 83 9.22 5.60 -14.82
C LEU A 83 9.20 7.07 -14.39
N GLU A 84 8.45 7.42 -13.34
CA GLU A 84 8.41 8.78 -12.81
C GLU A 84 9.75 9.21 -12.19
N VAL A 85 10.37 8.31 -11.41
CA VAL A 85 11.67 8.56 -10.78
C VAL A 85 12.79 8.64 -11.80
N TYR A 86 12.89 7.65 -12.70
CA TYR A 86 14.07 7.47 -13.56
C TYR A 86 13.92 8.04 -14.97
N ALA A 87 12.74 8.00 -15.57
CA ALA A 87 12.55 8.40 -16.97
C ALA A 87 12.15 9.88 -17.11
N GLY A 88 11.91 10.59 -15.99
CA GLY A 88 11.52 12.00 -16.02
C GLY A 88 10.26 12.24 -16.85
N LEU A 89 9.31 11.30 -16.82
CA LEU A 89 8.06 11.38 -17.57
C LEU A 89 7.39 12.74 -17.33
N ASP A 90 6.82 13.28 -18.41
CA ASP A 90 6.07 14.53 -18.36
C ASP A 90 4.96 14.43 -17.30
N PRO A 91 4.88 15.37 -16.33
CA PRO A 91 3.83 15.38 -15.31
C PRO A 91 2.40 15.39 -15.89
N ALA A 92 2.21 15.78 -17.16
CA ALA A 92 0.92 15.65 -17.83
C ALA A 92 0.51 14.18 -18.06
N PHE A 93 1.48 13.29 -18.35
CA PHE A 93 1.25 11.86 -18.53
C PHE A 93 1.01 11.14 -17.19
N SER A 94 1.65 11.61 -16.10
CA SER A 94 1.38 11.10 -14.75
C SER A 94 0.00 11.55 -14.25
N ALA A 95 -0.45 12.79 -14.52
CA ALA A 95 -1.65 13.35 -13.91
C ALA A 95 -3.01 12.81 -14.45
N PHE A 96 -3.15 12.52 -15.75
CA PHE A 96 -4.49 12.50 -16.36
C PHE A 96 -5.10 11.12 -16.69
N GLY A 97 -4.34 10.02 -16.63
CA GLY A 97 -4.90 8.71 -16.99
C GLY A 97 -4.12 7.51 -16.47
N ALA A 98 -2.81 7.65 -16.31
CA ALA A 98 -1.97 6.54 -15.87
C ALA A 98 -2.00 6.32 -14.35
N THR A 99 -1.93 7.36 -13.52
CA THR A 99 -1.77 7.17 -12.07
C THR A 99 -3.08 6.92 -11.32
N ALA A 100 -4.19 7.53 -11.73
CA ALA A 100 -5.43 7.50 -10.95
C ALA A 100 -6.47 6.51 -11.50
N ILE A 101 -6.83 6.61 -12.78
CA ILE A 101 -8.01 5.90 -13.32
C ILE A 101 -7.77 4.39 -13.42
N PHE A 102 -6.66 3.99 -14.06
CA PHE A 102 -6.38 2.58 -14.29
C PHE A 102 -6.22 1.79 -12.97
N PRO A 103 -5.40 2.22 -11.99
CA PRO A 103 -5.28 1.52 -10.71
C PRO A 103 -6.60 1.47 -9.96
N THR A 104 -7.37 2.56 -9.98
CA THR A 104 -8.69 2.59 -9.33
C THR A 104 -9.63 1.57 -9.95
N PHE A 105 -9.72 1.52 -11.28
CA PHE A 105 -10.52 0.55 -11.99
C PHE A 105 -10.10 -0.89 -11.68
N VAL A 106 -8.80 -1.20 -11.78
CA VAL A 106 -8.29 -2.54 -11.50
C VAL A 106 -8.49 -2.92 -10.03
N ASN A 107 -8.33 -1.98 -9.09
CA ASN A 107 -8.63 -2.20 -7.68
C ASN A 107 -10.09 -2.54 -7.46
N VAL A 108 -11.03 -1.81 -8.06
CA VAL A 108 -12.47 -2.09 -7.98
C VAL A 108 -12.78 -3.49 -8.54
N VAL A 109 -12.22 -3.84 -9.69
CA VAL A 109 -12.40 -5.16 -10.32
C VAL A 109 -11.83 -6.27 -9.43
N SER A 110 -10.61 -6.09 -8.91
CA SER A 110 -9.94 -7.03 -8.00
C SER A 110 -10.75 -7.25 -6.75
N TYR A 111 -11.24 -6.15 -6.18
CA TYR A 111 -12.04 -6.14 -4.98
C TYR A 111 -13.35 -6.92 -5.17
N CYS A 112 -14.09 -6.65 -6.25
CA CYS A 112 -15.28 -7.42 -6.62
C CYS A 112 -14.96 -8.92 -6.78
N GLY A 113 -13.80 -9.25 -7.37
CA GLY A 113 -13.32 -10.62 -7.49
C GLY A 113 -13.12 -11.31 -6.13
N ILE A 114 -12.37 -10.66 -5.24
CA ILE A 114 -12.06 -11.17 -3.89
C ILE A 114 -13.35 -11.39 -3.11
N GLN A 115 -14.20 -10.36 -3.08
CA GLN A 115 -15.43 -10.40 -2.31
C GLN A 115 -16.44 -11.41 -2.87
N GLY A 116 -16.54 -11.52 -4.20
CA GLY A 116 -17.35 -12.54 -4.86
C GLY A 116 -16.87 -13.96 -4.56
N LEU A 117 -15.55 -14.20 -4.52
CA LEU A 117 -14.98 -15.50 -4.13
C LEU A 117 -15.30 -15.84 -2.67
N LEU A 118 -15.13 -14.89 -1.75
CA LEU A 118 -15.46 -15.07 -0.33
C LEU A 118 -16.94 -15.38 -0.14
N ALA A 119 -17.82 -14.65 -0.83
CA ALA A 119 -19.26 -14.90 -0.80
C ALA A 119 -19.64 -16.27 -1.38
N THR A 120 -19.00 -16.67 -2.49
CA THR A 120 -19.22 -18.00 -3.10
C THR A 120 -18.79 -19.11 -2.15
N ARG A 121 -17.66 -18.95 -1.45
CA ARG A 121 -17.19 -19.90 -0.44
C ARG A 121 -18.17 -20.02 0.72
N LEU A 122 -18.62 -18.88 1.27
CA LEU A 122 -19.58 -18.90 2.37
C LEU A 122 -20.91 -19.52 1.95
N TYR A 123 -21.36 -19.28 0.71
CA TYR A 123 -22.54 -19.92 0.14
C TYR A 123 -22.39 -21.45 0.09
N ALA A 124 -21.28 -21.95 -0.45
CA ALA A 124 -21.00 -23.38 -0.52
C ALA A 124 -20.98 -24.02 0.87
N ILE A 125 -20.34 -23.38 1.84
CA ILE A 125 -20.27 -23.84 3.24
C ILE A 125 -21.64 -23.79 3.93
N SER A 126 -22.50 -22.83 3.56
CA SER A 126 -23.83 -22.68 4.16
C SER A 126 -24.84 -23.75 3.73
N GLY A 127 -24.46 -24.64 2.81
CA GLY A 127 -25.35 -25.66 2.26
C GLY A 127 -26.43 -25.08 1.36
N GLY A 128 -26.15 -23.95 0.70
CA GLY A 128 -27.09 -23.33 -0.23
C GLY A 128 -28.14 -22.41 0.41
N ASN A 129 -27.93 -21.91 1.63
CA ASN A 129 -28.90 -21.07 2.32
C ASN A 129 -29.09 -19.71 1.62
N LYS A 130 -30.25 -19.52 0.96
CA LYS A 130 -30.59 -18.32 0.19
C LYS A 130 -30.64 -17.04 1.03
N GLY A 131 -31.03 -17.13 2.29
CA GLY A 131 -31.11 -15.96 3.18
C GLY A 131 -29.73 -15.38 3.45
N LEU A 132 -28.74 -16.25 3.71
CA LEU A 132 -27.36 -15.83 3.91
C LEU A 132 -26.79 -15.19 2.64
N VAL A 133 -27.04 -15.77 1.46
CA VAL A 133 -26.62 -15.17 0.18
C VAL A 133 -27.21 -13.78 -0.01
N SER A 134 -28.50 -13.61 0.30
CA SER A 134 -29.16 -12.31 0.18
C SER A 134 -28.48 -11.26 1.07
N VAL A 135 -28.16 -11.61 2.33
CA VAL A 135 -27.43 -10.71 3.22
C VAL A 135 -26.05 -10.38 2.65
N MET A 136 -25.30 -11.36 2.16
CA MET A 136 -24.00 -11.11 1.55
C MET A 136 -24.08 -10.20 0.34
N LEU A 137 -25.03 -10.44 -0.57
CA LEU A 137 -25.22 -9.60 -1.74
C LEU A 137 -25.56 -8.16 -1.35
N VAL A 138 -26.43 -7.95 -0.36
CA VAL A 138 -26.74 -6.61 0.14
C VAL A 138 -25.48 -5.91 0.65
N VAL A 139 -24.64 -6.60 1.43
CA VAL A 139 -23.40 -5.98 1.92
C VAL A 139 -22.43 -5.69 0.77
N LEU A 140 -22.26 -6.63 -0.17
CA LEU A 140 -21.43 -6.45 -1.36
C LEU A 140 -21.86 -5.24 -2.21
N PHE A 141 -23.16 -5.12 -2.50
CA PHE A 141 -23.69 -3.99 -3.26
C PHE A 141 -23.57 -2.68 -2.49
N SER A 142 -23.80 -2.70 -1.18
CA SER A 142 -23.64 -1.51 -0.35
C SER A 142 -22.19 -1.00 -0.35
N ASP A 143 -21.23 -1.93 -0.29
CA ASP A 143 -19.82 -1.60 -0.26
C ASP A 143 -19.30 -1.15 -1.63
N PHE A 144 -19.76 -1.80 -2.71
CA PHE A 144 -19.50 -1.36 -4.08
C PHE A 144 -20.05 0.06 -4.32
N ALA A 145 -21.29 0.32 -3.90
CA ALA A 145 -21.91 1.64 -4.05
C ALA A 145 -21.13 2.72 -3.28
N LEU A 146 -20.68 2.41 -2.06
CA LEU A 146 -19.83 3.32 -1.28
C LEU A 146 -18.48 3.58 -1.94
N THR A 147 -17.86 2.54 -2.52
CA THR A 147 -16.59 2.68 -3.24
C THR A 147 -16.74 3.60 -4.45
N ILE A 148 -17.78 3.40 -5.26
CA ILE A 148 -18.08 4.28 -6.41
C ILE A 148 -18.39 5.70 -5.94
N ALA A 149 -19.15 5.86 -4.86
CA ALA A 149 -19.45 7.17 -4.28
C ALA A 149 -18.19 7.89 -3.80
N ALA A 150 -17.25 7.19 -3.17
CA ALA A 150 -15.97 7.78 -2.77
C ALA A 150 -15.13 8.21 -3.97
N ILE A 151 -15.04 7.39 -5.01
CA ILE A 151 -14.34 7.77 -6.25
C ILE A 151 -14.99 9.00 -6.89
N ALA A 152 -16.32 9.08 -6.89
CA ALA A 152 -17.03 10.23 -7.44
C ALA A 152 -16.87 11.52 -6.60
N LEU A 153 -16.69 11.37 -5.28
CA LEU A 153 -16.52 12.49 -4.34
C LEU A 153 -15.06 12.90 -4.14
N ASP A 154 -14.11 12.12 -4.69
CA ASP A 154 -12.66 12.38 -4.67
C ASP A 154 -12.28 13.70 -5.36
N THR A 155 -13.23 14.33 -6.07
CA THR A 155 -13.06 15.68 -6.62
C THR A 155 -13.08 16.79 -5.55
N ASN A 156 -13.36 16.47 -4.27
CA ASN A 156 -13.50 17.46 -3.21
C ASN A 156 -12.61 17.13 -1.98
N PRO A 157 -11.49 17.85 -1.76
CA PRO A 157 -10.47 17.48 -0.77
C PRO A 157 -10.99 17.50 0.68
N THR A 158 -12.02 18.28 0.99
CA THR A 158 -12.60 18.38 2.35
C THR A 158 -13.48 17.18 2.72
N GLY A 159 -13.93 16.37 1.74
CA GLY A 159 -14.83 15.22 1.97
C GLY A 159 -14.14 13.86 2.04
N GLN A 160 -12.88 13.76 1.60
CA GLN A 160 -12.17 12.49 1.41
C GLN A 160 -12.01 11.69 2.71
N GLY A 161 -11.56 12.33 3.79
CA GLY A 161 -11.21 11.62 5.04
C GLY A 161 -12.39 10.88 5.68
N PHE A 162 -13.57 11.51 5.71
CA PHE A 162 -14.76 10.93 6.34
C PHE A 162 -15.29 9.70 5.57
N LEU A 163 -15.34 9.77 4.24
CA LEU A 163 -15.83 8.67 3.41
C LEU A 163 -14.87 7.49 3.39
N LEU A 164 -13.56 7.74 3.27
CA LEU A 164 -12.55 6.68 3.30
C LEU A 164 -12.60 5.91 4.63
N GLN A 165 -12.78 6.64 5.74
CA GLN A 165 -12.93 6.05 7.06
C GLN A 165 -14.17 5.14 7.12
N LYS A 166 -15.32 5.58 6.60
CA LYS A 166 -16.56 4.80 6.60
C LYS A 166 -16.47 3.54 5.73
N ILE A 167 -15.85 3.63 4.54
CA ILE A 167 -15.59 2.47 3.68
C ILE A 167 -14.72 1.45 4.42
N THR A 168 -13.63 1.90 5.02
CA THR A 168 -12.72 1.02 5.77
C THR A 168 -13.46 0.31 6.91
N HIS A 169 -14.33 1.01 7.64
CA HIS A 169 -15.14 0.38 8.69
C HIS A 169 -16.12 -0.67 8.15
N LEU A 170 -16.81 -0.39 7.04
CA LEU A 170 -17.78 -1.32 6.47
C LEU A 170 -17.10 -2.59 5.93
N LEU A 171 -15.92 -2.43 5.32
CA LEU A 171 -15.08 -3.51 4.81
C LEU A 171 -14.59 -4.41 5.95
N VAL A 172 -14.09 -3.82 7.03
CA VAL A 172 -13.70 -4.58 8.24
C VAL A 172 -14.90 -5.33 8.83
N VAL A 173 -16.09 -4.71 8.86
CA VAL A 173 -17.31 -5.37 9.34
C VAL A 173 -17.70 -6.54 8.44
N PHE A 174 -17.66 -6.37 7.12
CA PHE A 174 -17.93 -7.45 6.17
C PHE A 174 -16.96 -8.63 6.36
N ASP A 175 -15.66 -8.35 6.35
CA ASP A 175 -14.62 -9.37 6.51
C ASP A 175 -14.77 -10.10 7.84
N THR A 176 -15.13 -9.38 8.90
CA THR A 176 -15.42 -9.94 10.22
C THR A 176 -16.63 -10.88 10.19
N ILE A 177 -17.73 -10.48 9.54
CA ILE A 177 -18.93 -11.32 9.39
C ILE A 177 -18.60 -12.59 8.60
N VAL A 178 -17.90 -12.46 7.47
CA VAL A 178 -17.48 -13.59 6.64
C VAL A 178 -16.57 -14.53 7.41
N PHE A 179 -15.60 -13.96 8.14
CA PHE A 179 -14.66 -14.70 8.96
C PHE A 179 -15.38 -15.51 10.04
N PHE A 180 -16.18 -14.85 10.88
CA PHE A 180 -16.90 -15.54 11.95
C PHE A 180 -17.96 -16.50 11.42
N GLY A 181 -18.63 -16.19 10.31
CA GLY A 181 -19.57 -17.10 9.66
C GLY A 181 -18.88 -18.37 9.15
N THR A 182 -17.73 -18.22 8.51
CA THR A 182 -16.90 -19.33 8.03
C THR A 182 -16.36 -20.15 9.21
N LEU A 183 -15.86 -19.48 10.26
CA LEU A 183 -15.33 -20.12 11.45
C LEU A 183 -16.40 -20.91 12.19
N TYR A 184 -17.57 -20.32 12.44
CA TYR A 184 -18.69 -20.96 13.11
C TYR A 184 -19.10 -22.26 12.40
N LYS A 185 -19.25 -22.21 11.08
CA LYS A 185 -19.59 -23.39 10.28
C LYS A 185 -18.48 -24.43 10.27
N THR A 186 -17.23 -24.00 10.13
CA THR A 186 -16.07 -24.91 10.12
C THR A 186 -15.92 -25.62 11.47
N VAL A 187 -16.10 -24.92 12.59
CA VAL A 187 -16.11 -25.51 13.94
C VAL A 187 -17.28 -26.48 14.11
N GLY A 188 -18.46 -26.15 13.56
CA GLY A 188 -19.61 -27.06 13.54
C GLY A 188 -19.33 -28.37 12.80
N ILE A 189 -18.74 -28.29 11.61
CA ILE A 189 -18.32 -29.46 10.83
C ILE A 189 -17.22 -30.23 11.58
N TRP A 190 -16.24 -29.53 12.13
CA TRP A 190 -15.16 -30.15 12.91
C TRP A 190 -15.69 -30.91 14.12
N LYS A 191 -16.71 -30.39 14.82
CA LYS A 191 -17.32 -31.10 15.95
C LYS A 191 -17.99 -32.41 15.52
N LEU A 192 -18.53 -32.47 14.30
CA LEU A 192 -19.05 -33.71 13.71
C LEU A 192 -17.93 -34.66 13.25
N GLU A 193 -16.85 -34.13 12.68
CA GLU A 193 -15.76 -34.92 12.07
C GLU A 193 -14.64 -35.28 13.06
N ARG A 194 -14.70 -34.77 14.30
CA ARG A 194 -13.73 -35.05 15.39
C ARG A 194 -13.64 -36.54 15.73
N GLU A 195 -14.61 -37.35 15.30
CA GLU A 195 -14.56 -38.80 15.44
C GLU A 195 -13.69 -39.50 14.37
N LEU A 196 -13.25 -38.83 13.30
CA LEU A 196 -12.57 -39.50 12.18
C LEU A 196 -11.18 -39.00 11.76
N ASN A 197 -10.73 -37.77 12.02
CA ASN A 197 -9.32 -37.42 11.73
C ASN A 197 -8.80 -36.08 12.29
N THR A 198 -7.61 -36.11 12.92
CA THR A 198 -6.98 -34.98 13.62
C THR A 198 -6.22 -33.99 12.72
N SER A 199 -5.79 -34.42 11.52
CA SER A 199 -4.90 -33.63 10.64
C SER A 199 -5.55 -32.39 10.01
N ARG A 200 -6.86 -32.40 9.75
CA ARG A 200 -7.56 -31.28 9.07
C ARG A 200 -7.76 -30.04 9.97
N GLY A 201 -7.74 -30.20 11.29
CA GLY A 201 -7.92 -29.08 12.23
C GLY A 201 -6.81 -28.03 12.17
N ILE A 202 -5.59 -28.44 11.84
CA ILE A 202 -4.41 -27.57 11.81
C ILE A 202 -4.52 -26.51 10.71
N SER A 203 -5.08 -26.88 9.55
CA SER A 203 -5.23 -25.97 8.40
C SER A 203 -6.20 -24.81 8.70
N VAL A 204 -7.27 -25.09 9.46
CA VAL A 204 -8.27 -24.09 9.85
C VAL A 204 -7.69 -23.11 10.87
N VAL A 205 -6.91 -23.62 11.83
CA VAL A 205 -6.25 -22.77 12.84
C VAL A 205 -5.21 -21.87 12.17
N PHE A 206 -4.42 -22.39 11.22
CA PHE A 206 -3.48 -21.58 10.45
C PHE A 206 -4.18 -20.50 9.61
N LEU A 207 -5.29 -20.83 8.94
CA LEU A 207 -6.05 -19.83 8.19
C LEU A 207 -6.60 -18.73 9.11
N SER A 208 -7.09 -19.10 10.29
CA SER A 208 -7.61 -18.13 11.26
C SER A 208 -6.54 -17.22 11.85
N SER A 209 -5.32 -17.75 12.06
CA SER A 209 -4.15 -17.00 12.51
C SER A 209 -3.70 -15.95 11.48
N VAL A 210 -3.65 -16.31 10.19
CA VAL A 210 -3.26 -15.39 9.11
C VAL A 210 -4.25 -14.25 8.96
N ILE A 211 -5.55 -14.53 9.13
CA ILE A 211 -6.60 -13.51 9.06
C ILE A 211 -6.54 -12.57 10.27
N LEU A 212 -6.34 -13.10 11.49
CA LEU A 212 -6.13 -12.30 12.69
C LEU A 212 -4.89 -11.39 12.56
N CYS A 213 -3.81 -11.90 11.98
CA CYS A 213 -2.61 -11.11 11.71
C CYS A 213 -2.90 -9.94 10.76
N ARG A 214 -3.65 -10.16 9.68
CA ARG A 214 -4.07 -9.08 8.77
C ARG A 214 -4.93 -8.02 9.44
N ILE A 215 -5.89 -8.43 10.28
CA ILE A 215 -6.73 -7.50 11.04
C ILE A 215 -5.88 -6.64 11.99
N THR A 216 -4.88 -7.26 12.65
CA THR A 216 -4.01 -6.56 13.59
C THR A 216 -3.12 -5.53 12.88
N LEU A 217 -2.63 -5.87 11.68
CA LEU A 217 -1.86 -4.94 10.85
C LEU A 217 -2.70 -3.78 10.32
N GLN A 218 -3.95 -4.01 9.92
CA GLN A 218 -4.84 -2.94 9.49
C GLN A 218 -5.23 -2.00 10.64
N LEU A 219 -5.46 -2.53 11.84
CA LEU A 219 -5.72 -1.72 13.02
C LEU A 219 -4.50 -0.88 13.41
N ARG A 220 -3.30 -1.43 13.27
CA ARG A 220 -2.04 -0.70 13.52
C ARG A 220 -1.86 0.46 12.55
N GLN A 221 -1.99 0.23 11.23
CA GLN A 221 -1.88 1.30 10.23
C GLN A 221 -2.91 2.40 10.43
N LYS A 222 -4.12 2.05 10.89
CA LYS A 222 -5.15 3.04 11.21
C LYS A 222 -4.79 3.89 12.43
N TYR A 223 -4.16 3.29 13.43
CA TYR A 223 -3.69 4.01 14.61
C TYR A 223 -2.52 4.94 14.28
N GLU A 224 -1.56 4.49 13.46
CA GLU A 224 -0.45 5.32 13.00
C GLU A 224 -0.96 6.53 12.17
N ARG A 225 -1.91 6.33 11.24
CA ARG A 225 -2.51 7.44 10.48
C ARG A 225 -3.35 8.43 11.28
N GLN A 226 -3.90 8.02 12.44
CA GLN A 226 -4.60 8.97 13.32
C GLN A 226 -3.64 9.84 14.13
N ILE A 227 -2.40 9.37 14.33
CA ILE A 227 -1.33 10.15 14.95
C ILE A 227 -0.81 11.19 13.94
N ASP A 228 -0.81 10.87 12.64
CA ASP A 228 -0.24 11.70 11.58
C ASP A 228 -1.23 12.64 10.87
N SER A 229 -2.31 13.09 11.52
CA SER A 229 -3.25 14.07 10.92
C SER A 229 -2.69 15.50 10.74
N VAL A 230 -1.37 15.60 10.56
CA VAL A 230 -0.66 16.74 9.96
C VAL A 230 -0.85 16.67 8.45
N SER A 231 -1.10 17.83 7.84
CA SER A 231 -1.71 17.99 6.52
C SER A 231 -0.95 17.36 5.35
N VAL A 232 -1.69 16.68 4.45
CA VAL A 232 -1.19 15.92 3.28
C VAL A 232 -0.99 16.74 1.96
N PRO A 233 -0.82 18.08 1.89
CA PRO A 233 -0.29 18.70 0.67
C PRO A 233 1.19 18.36 0.42
N ASN A 234 1.89 17.77 1.40
CA ASN A 234 3.34 17.58 1.36
C ASN A 234 3.79 16.36 0.57
N LEU A 235 2.97 15.36 0.23
CA LEU A 235 3.48 14.11 -0.37
C LEU A 235 4.22 14.33 -1.71
N THR A 236 3.71 15.22 -2.57
CA THR A 236 4.35 15.57 -3.85
C THR A 236 5.62 16.39 -3.64
N LEU A 237 5.65 17.22 -2.59
CA LEU A 237 6.82 17.97 -2.14
C LEU A 237 7.87 17.04 -1.51
N SER A 238 7.46 16.03 -0.74
CA SER A 238 8.32 15.00 -0.15
C SER A 238 8.93 14.12 -1.22
N PHE A 239 8.17 13.75 -2.26
CA PHE A 239 8.71 13.02 -3.41
C PHE A 239 9.69 13.87 -4.22
N ARG A 240 9.41 15.17 -4.41
CA ARG A 240 10.33 16.10 -5.07
C ARG A 240 11.59 16.33 -4.24
N ALA A 241 11.45 16.59 -2.94
CA ALA A 241 12.57 16.73 -2.01
C ALA A 241 13.40 15.45 -1.90
N PHE A 242 12.75 14.28 -1.92
CA PHE A 242 13.44 12.98 -1.99
C PHE A 242 14.21 12.83 -3.30
N LYS A 243 13.59 13.18 -4.44
CA LYS A 243 14.27 13.16 -5.75
C LYS A 243 15.47 14.10 -5.77
N ASP A 244 15.33 15.30 -5.23
CA ASP A 244 16.39 16.30 -5.15
C ASP A 244 17.51 15.85 -4.21
N THR A 245 17.17 15.25 -3.07
CA THR A 245 18.15 14.67 -2.12
C THR A 245 18.86 13.46 -2.72
N ALA A 246 18.15 12.58 -3.43
CA ALA A 246 18.73 11.43 -4.10
C ALA A 246 19.67 11.86 -5.24
N ASN A 247 19.29 12.89 -6.00
CA ASN A 247 20.14 13.49 -7.03
C ASN A 247 21.37 14.15 -6.41
N TYR A 248 21.23 14.86 -5.29
CA TYR A 248 22.34 15.46 -4.56
C TYR A 248 23.31 14.40 -4.03
N VAL A 249 22.83 13.35 -3.37
CA VAL A 249 23.65 12.23 -2.88
C VAL A 249 24.33 11.51 -4.03
N HIS A 250 23.64 11.30 -5.15
CA HIS A 250 24.22 10.71 -6.35
C HIS A 250 25.35 11.60 -6.91
N GLN A 251 25.16 12.91 -7.00
CA GLN A 251 26.20 13.85 -7.45
C GLN A 251 27.38 13.89 -6.47
N ALA A 252 27.14 13.85 -5.16
CA ALA A 252 28.18 13.79 -4.14
C ALA A 252 29.01 12.51 -4.26
N LEU A 253 28.36 11.35 -4.42
CA LEU A 253 29.04 10.06 -4.62
C LEU A 253 29.81 10.00 -5.95
N VAL A 254 29.30 10.61 -7.02
CA VAL A 254 30.00 10.71 -8.31
C VAL A 254 31.21 11.65 -8.22
N ALA A 255 31.11 12.76 -7.48
CA ALA A 255 32.23 13.66 -7.23
C ALA A 255 33.31 12.98 -6.36
N GLU A 256 32.91 12.19 -5.37
CA GLU A 256 33.81 11.41 -4.51
C GLU A 256 34.49 10.26 -5.27
N ALA A 257 33.76 9.58 -6.17
CA ALA A 257 34.32 8.53 -7.03
C ALA A 257 35.25 9.07 -8.14
N GLY A 258 35.04 10.33 -8.57
CA GLY A 258 35.86 11.03 -9.56
C GLY A 258 37.19 11.55 -9.00
N HIS A 259 37.34 11.65 -7.68
CA HIS A 259 38.58 12.05 -7.01
C HIS A 259 39.23 10.87 -6.28
N THR A 260 39.66 9.87 -7.06
CA THR A 260 40.60 8.85 -6.59
C THR A 260 42.03 9.42 -6.57
N ASP A 261 42.28 10.38 -5.68
CA ASP A 261 43.62 10.69 -5.18
C ASP A 261 43.53 11.09 -3.70
N ILE A 262 43.53 10.06 -2.84
CA ILE A 262 43.14 10.09 -1.42
C ILE A 262 44.21 10.74 -0.49
N SER A 263 45.26 11.39 -1.03
CA SER A 263 46.38 11.87 -0.18
C SER A 263 46.45 13.37 0.06
N SER A 264 45.66 14.22 -0.60
CA SER A 264 45.74 15.69 -0.45
C SER A 264 44.53 16.36 0.20
N PHE A 265 43.40 15.65 0.40
CA PHE A 265 42.12 16.31 0.70
C PHE A 265 41.89 16.68 2.18
N GLN A 266 42.70 16.17 3.12
CA GLN A 266 42.54 16.54 4.53
C GLN A 266 43.02 17.95 4.86
N THR A 267 43.80 18.60 4.00
CA THR A 267 44.35 19.94 4.27
C THR A 267 43.56 21.06 3.58
N GLU A 268 42.91 20.78 2.43
CA GLU A 268 42.21 21.79 1.63
C GLU A 268 40.73 21.99 2.04
N SER A 269 40.13 20.96 2.65
CA SER A 269 38.77 21.04 3.21
C SER A 269 38.70 21.90 4.47
N ILE A 270 39.77 21.95 5.27
CA ILE A 270 39.85 22.81 6.47
C ILE A 270 40.11 24.28 6.09
N SER A 271 40.85 24.56 5.01
CA SER A 271 41.07 25.94 4.55
C SER A 271 39.84 26.55 3.90
N THR A 272 39.04 25.77 3.17
CA THR A 272 37.83 26.26 2.49
C THR A 272 36.70 26.57 3.48
N ILE A 273 36.57 25.78 4.55
CA ILE A 273 35.61 26.05 5.64
C ILE A 273 35.99 27.32 6.42
N ASN A 274 37.28 27.58 6.63
CA ASN A 274 37.74 28.80 7.30
C ASN A 274 37.66 30.04 6.40
N TYR A 275 37.81 29.91 5.08
CA TYR A 275 37.64 31.02 4.15
C TYR A 275 36.19 31.53 4.14
N ASN A 276 35.21 30.61 4.05
CA ASN A 276 33.81 31.01 4.04
C ASN A 276 33.39 31.63 5.38
N ARG A 277 33.86 31.14 6.54
CA ARG A 277 33.51 31.71 7.85
C ARG A 277 33.89 33.19 7.99
N ASN A 278 35.04 33.60 7.44
CA ASN A 278 35.50 34.99 7.51
C ASN A 278 34.74 35.93 6.54
N GLU A 279 34.07 35.39 5.53
CA GLU A 279 33.23 36.16 4.61
C GLU A 279 31.90 36.56 5.28
N TRP A 280 31.32 35.67 6.09
CA TRP A 280 30.10 35.97 6.87
C TRP A 280 30.33 36.96 8.02
N GLU A 281 31.48 36.91 8.70
CA GLU A 281 31.80 37.86 9.79
C GLU A 281 32.03 39.30 9.26
N ASN A 282 32.50 39.45 8.02
CA ASN A 282 32.67 40.77 7.39
C ASN A 282 31.35 41.32 6.80
N GLU A 283 30.38 40.47 6.43
CA GLU A 283 29.05 40.95 5.99
C GLU A 283 28.17 41.41 7.17
N GLU A 284 28.32 40.83 8.36
CA GLU A 284 27.63 41.31 9.57
C GLU A 284 28.14 42.68 10.05
N GLU A 285 29.40 43.06 9.78
CA GLU A 285 29.94 44.38 10.15
C GLU A 285 29.51 45.50 9.20
N VAL A 286 29.12 45.15 7.95
CA VAL A 286 28.66 46.10 6.93
C VAL A 286 27.15 46.38 7.03
N ILE A 287 26.38 45.45 7.61
CA ILE A 287 24.95 45.64 7.92
C ILE A 287 24.83 46.09 9.37
N GLY A 288 25.18 47.36 9.63
CA GLY A 288 25.11 47.96 10.96
C GLY A 288 23.73 47.79 11.63
N VAL A 289 23.71 46.99 12.69
CA VAL A 289 22.73 47.00 13.78
C VAL A 289 23.51 47.15 15.08
#